data_AF-A0A852E5C7-F1
#
_entry.id   AF-A0A852E5C7-F1
#
_cell.length_a   1.000
_cell.length_b   1.000
_cell.length_c   1.000
_cell.angle_alpha   90.00
_cell.angle_beta   90.00
_cell.angle_gamma   90.00
#
_symmetry.space_group_name_H-M   'P 1'
#
loop_
_entity.id
_entity.type
_entity.pdbx_description
1 polymer ?
#
loop_
_entity_poly.entity_id
_entity_poly.type
_entity_poly.pdbx_seq_one_letter_code
_entity_poly.pdbx_strand_id
1 'polypeptide(L)' 'PPPVHGGNNVLDCCLRTSDVPIPRRIVQDYWLQLVQDGCDIPAAVFITTKGKRLCAPLHSPWVIRLQEKLDASFAKRV' A
#
# COMPACT_ATOMS: atom_id res chain seq x y z
N PRO A 1 4.71 -7.39 -21.76
CA PRO A 1 3.90 -7.42 -20.52
C PRO A 1 3.50 -5.98 -20.12
N PRO A 2 2.21 -5.64 -20.00
CA PRO A 2 1.81 -4.26 -19.85
C PRO A 2 2.04 -3.76 -18.40
N PRO A 3 2.56 -2.53 -18.21
CA PRO A 3 2.63 -1.86 -16.92
C PRO A 3 1.29 -1.16 -16.70
N VAL A 4 0.40 -1.77 -15.91
CA VAL A 4 -0.90 -1.18 -15.59
C VAL A 4 -0.70 0.01 -14.64
N HIS A 5 -0.85 1.21 -15.18
CA HIS A 5 -0.98 2.45 -14.44
C HIS A 5 -2.46 2.60 -14.07
N GLY A 6 -2.87 2.00 -12.95
CA GLY A 6 -4.24 2.03 -12.44
C GLY A 6 -4.44 3.17 -11.45
N GLY A 7 -4.99 4.28 -11.93
CA GLY A 7 -5.54 5.31 -11.09
C GLY A 7 -6.89 5.72 -11.66
N ASN A 8 -7.99 5.14 -11.15
CA ASN A 8 -9.33 5.72 -11.22
C ASN A 8 -10.24 5.12 -10.14
N ASN A 9 -11.11 5.95 -9.58
CA ASN A 9 -11.84 5.71 -8.34
C ASN A 9 -13.12 4.86 -8.51
N VAL A 10 -12.99 3.55 -8.69
CA VAL A 10 -14.02 2.52 -8.38
C VAL A 10 -13.25 1.27 -7.92
N LEU A 11 -13.16 1.03 -6.60
CA LEU A 11 -12.46 -0.10 -5.95
C LEU A 11 -11.30 -0.70 -6.79
N ASP A 12 -10.28 0.12 -7.06
CA ASP A 12 -9.11 -0.27 -7.84
C ASP A 12 -8.22 -1.17 -6.97
N CYS A 13 -8.60 -2.46 -6.93
CA CYS A 13 -7.81 -3.49 -6.28
C CYS A 13 -6.39 -3.47 -6.87
N CYS A 14 -5.37 -3.60 -6.03
CA CYS A 14 -4.02 -3.86 -6.50
C CYS A 14 -4.01 -5.19 -7.27
N LEU A 15 -3.87 -5.12 -8.59
CA LEU A 15 -3.64 -6.28 -9.47
C LEU A 15 -2.14 -6.60 -9.59
N ARG A 16 -1.29 -5.62 -9.31
CA ARG A 16 0.17 -5.75 -9.28
C ARG A 16 0.74 -4.98 -8.10
N THR A 17 1.78 -5.57 -7.52
CA THR A 17 2.57 -4.95 -6.47
C THR A 17 3.91 -4.48 -7.04
N SER A 18 4.43 -3.40 -6.47
CA SER A 18 5.76 -2.90 -6.80
C SER A 18 6.71 -3.22 -5.65
N ASP A 19 7.82 -3.89 -5.94
CA ASP A 19 8.88 -4.12 -4.95
C ASP A 19 9.79 -2.90 -4.75
N VAL A 20 9.46 -1.77 -5.36
CA VAL A 20 10.21 -0.53 -5.20
C VAL A 20 9.98 0.01 -3.78
N PRO A 21 11.03 0.15 -2.94
CA PRO A 21 10.89 0.60 -1.57
C PRO A 21 10.40 2.04 -1.52
N ILE A 22 9.30 2.25 -0.81
CA ILE A 22 8.66 3.56 -0.69
C ILE A 22 9.26 4.31 0.51
N PRO A 23 9.73 5.56 0.33
CA PRO A 23 10.22 6.35 1.45
C PRO A 23 9.08 6.68 2.44
N ARG A 24 9.25 6.35 3.73
CA ARG A 24 8.24 6.67 4.76
C ARG A 24 7.81 8.14 4.80
N ARG A 25 8.70 9.06 4.44
CA ARG A 25 8.46 10.51 4.51
C ARG A 25 7.36 10.98 3.56
N ILE A 26 7.13 10.23 2.48
CA ILE A 26 6.09 10.56 1.51
C ILE A 26 4.80 9.78 1.78
N VAL A 27 4.81 8.83 2.71
CA VAL A 27 3.65 8.02 3.06
C VAL A 27 2.90 8.70 4.21
N GLN A 28 1.62 8.95 3.99
CA GLN A 28 0.72 9.51 4.97
C GLN A 28 0.00 8.40 5.74
N ASP A 29 -0.45 7.38 5.01
CA ASP A 29 -1.35 6.36 5.52
C ASP A 29 -1.14 5.04 4.77
N TYR A 30 -1.74 3.96 5.25
CA TYR A 30 -1.79 2.69 4.55
C TYR A 30 -3.02 1.87 4.92
N TRP A 31 -3.47 1.01 4.00
CA TRP A 31 -4.44 -0.04 4.30
C TRP A 31 -4.00 -1.36 3.72
N LEU A 32 -4.51 -2.45 4.28
CA LEU A 32 -4.31 -3.79 3.77
C LEU A 32 -5.49 -4.18 2.88
N GLN A 33 -5.18 -4.58 1.66
CA GLN A 33 -6.11 -5.23 0.76
C GLN A 33 -5.99 -6.74 0.97
N LEU A 34 -7.10 -7.38 1.34
CA LEU A 34 -7.19 -8.82 1.52
C LEU A 34 -8.02 -9.41 0.38
N VAL A 35 -7.85 -10.71 0.13
CA VAL A 35 -8.64 -11.42 -0.89
C VAL A 35 -10.13 -11.49 -0.52
N GLN A 36 -10.42 -11.39 0.78
CA GLN A 36 -11.79 -11.40 1.31
C GLN A 36 -12.62 -10.18 0.90
N ASP A 37 -11.98 -9.07 0.50
CA ASP A 37 -12.65 -7.87 -0.02
C ASP A 37 -13.09 -8.02 -1.49
N GLY A 38 -12.85 -9.18 -2.12
CA GLY A 38 -13.17 -9.45 -3.52
C GLY A 38 -12.04 -9.12 -4.51
N CYS A 39 -10.81 -8.88 -4.01
CA CYS A 39 -9.62 -8.71 -4.84
C CYS A 39 -8.87 -10.05 -5.02
N ASP A 40 -8.28 -10.31 -6.19
CA ASP A 40 -7.58 -11.58 -6.46
C ASP A 40 -6.29 -11.79 -5.66
N ILE A 41 -5.62 -10.70 -5.22
CA ILE A 41 -4.34 -10.78 -4.50
C ILE A 41 -4.32 -9.93 -3.22
N PRO A 42 -3.64 -10.40 -2.16
CA PRO A 42 -3.42 -9.63 -0.97
C PRO A 42 -2.26 -8.64 -1.18
N ALA A 43 -2.46 -7.37 -0.85
CA ALA A 43 -1.49 -6.30 -1.06
C ALA A 43 -1.60 -5.20 0.00
N ALA A 44 -0.49 -4.52 0.27
CA ALA A 44 -0.50 -3.31 1.09
C ALA A 44 -0.63 -2.08 0.19
N VAL A 45 -1.63 -1.23 0.43
CA VAL A 45 -1.81 0.01 -0.30
C VAL A 45 -1.36 1.17 0.55
N PHE A 46 -0.31 1.86 0.10
CA PHE A 46 0.23 3.04 0.76
C PHE A 46 -0.37 4.30 0.14
N ILE A 47 -0.90 5.19 0.97
CA ILE A 47 -1.34 6.52 0.56
C ILE A 47 -0.21 7.49 0.81
N THR A 48 0.25 8.13 -0.25
CA THR A 48 1.23 9.20 -0.13
C THR A 48 0.56 10.51 0.30
N THR A 49 1.33 11.41 0.90
CA THR A 49 0.87 12.77 1.25
C THR A 49 0.36 13.57 0.04
N LYS A 50 0.73 13.16 -1.17
CA LYS A 50 0.23 13.71 -2.44
C LYS A 50 -1.09 13.08 -2.90
N GLY A 51 -1.72 12.22 -2.10
CA GLY A 51 -2.95 11.49 -2.45
C GLY A 51 -2.76 10.36 -3.46
N LYS A 52 -1.51 10.01 -3.82
CA LYS A 52 -1.24 8.86 -4.70
C LYS A 52 -1.25 7.57 -3.91
N ARG A 53 -1.87 6.53 -4.48
CA ARG A 53 -1.90 5.18 -3.92
C ARG A 53 -0.79 4.34 -4.55
N LEU A 54 -0.07 3.59 -3.73
CA LEU A 54 1.04 2.74 -4.15
C LEU A 54 0.81 1.32 -3.64
N CYS A 55 0.74 0.37 -4.56
CA CYS A 55 0.57 -1.06 -4.26
C CYS A 55 1.92 -1.71 -3.95
N ALA A 56 2.00 -2.40 -2.81
CA ALA A 56 3.21 -3.04 -2.33
C ALA A 56 2.95 -4.50 -1.88
N PRO A 57 3.95 -5.39 -2.03
CA PRO A 57 3.82 -6.79 -1.64
C PRO A 57 3.97 -6.98 -0.13
N LEU A 58 3.00 -7.66 0.49
CA LEU A 58 3.03 -8.01 1.93
C LEU A 58 4.27 -8.80 2.36
N HIS A 59 4.85 -9.58 1.45
CA HIS A 59 5.99 -10.45 1.73
C HIS A 59 7.34 -9.72 1.75
N SER A 60 7.40 -8.45 1.32
CA SER A 60 8.68 -7.77 1.19
C SER A 60 9.11 -7.13 2.52
N PRO A 61 10.37 -7.32 2.96
CA PRO A 61 10.81 -6.90 4.29
C PRO A 61 10.74 -5.39 4.52
N TRP A 62 10.85 -4.58 3.46
CA TRP A 62 10.71 -3.13 3.58
C TRP A 62 9.25 -2.72 3.84
N VAL A 63 8.28 -3.48 3.32
CA VAL A 63 6.84 -3.24 3.53
C VAL A 63 6.49 -3.46 4.99
N ILE A 64 6.92 -4.59 5.56
CA ILE A 64 6.72 -4.91 6.98
C ILE A 64 7.28 -3.80 7.87
N ARG A 65 8.54 -3.41 7.66
CA ARG A 65 9.18 -2.32 8.42
C ARG A 65 8.48 -0.97 8.23
N LEU A 66 7.87 -0.72 7.08
CA LEU A 66 7.14 0.50 6.80
C LEU A 66 5.79 0.50 7.52
N GLN A 67 5.06 -0.61 7.49
CA GLN A 67 3.81 -0.81 8.23
C GLN A 67 4.05 -0.65 9.73
N GLU A 68 5.06 -1.29 10.31
CA GLU A 68 5.39 -1.14 11.74
C GLU A 68 5.63 0.33 12.14
N LYS A 69 6.32 1.10 11.29
CA LYS A 69 6.56 2.53 11.55
C LYS A 69 5.31 3.37 11.45
N LEU A 70 4.42 3.03 10.52
CA LEU A 70 3.14 3.70 10.37
C LEU A 70 2.23 3.35 11.54
N ASP A 71 2.13 2.08 11.90
CA ASP A 71 1.37 1.58 13.05
C ASP A 71 1.81 2.25 14.36
N ALA A 72 3.13 2.31 14.62
CA ALA A 72 3.66 3.06 15.76
C ALA A 72 3.33 4.56 15.73
N SER A 73 3.15 5.14 14.53
CA SER A 73 2.71 6.53 14.38
C SER A 73 1.20 6.70 14.59
N PHE A 74 0.38 5.70 14.21
CA PHE A 74 -1.06 5.67 14.49
C PHE A 74 -1.35 5.45 15.96
N ALA A 75 -0.64 4.52 16.62
CA ALA A 75 -0.75 4.26 18.05
C ALA A 75 -0.36 5.46 18.93
N LYS A 76 0.36 6.44 18.37
CA LYS A 76 0.71 7.69 19.04
C LYS A 76 -0.32 8.81 18.84
N ARG A 77 -1.27 8.63 17.91
CA ARG A 77 -2.36 9.58 17.63
C ARG A 77 -3.65 9.25 18.38
N VAL A 78 -3.74 8.07 19.00
CA VAL A 78 -4.79 7.68 19.97
C VAL A 78 -4.38 8.09 21.38
#